data_AF-A0A8H6IJ15-F1
#
_entry.id   AF-A0A8H6IJ15-F1
#
_cell.length_a   1.000
_cell.length_b   1.000
_cell.length_c   1.000
_cell.angle_alpha   90.00
_cell.angle_beta   90.00
_cell.angle_gamma   90.00
#
_symmetry.space_group_name_H-M   'P 1'
#
loop_
_entity.id
_entity.type
_entity.pdbx_description
1 polymer ?
#
loop_
_entity_poly.entity_id
_entity_poly.type
_entity_poly.pdbx_seq_one_letter_code
_entity_poly.pdbx_strand_id
1 'polypeptide(L)'
;MSTLVVPQGFGYVGAALVATVFLLVGQSQVVSAKRKAAKIQYPQMYATPAQEKESRDALIFNCAQRAHQNTLENIPVVYVTTIVSGLKYPVFSAAVCAGFVVSRIFYTRGYITGDPKKRVNAAYGLATVGLIANLLASTYVAYGWVADNLKL
;
A
#
# COMPACT_ATOMS: atom_id res chain seq x y z
N MET A 1 15.65 27.87 -19.52
CA MET A 1 15.18 26.91 -18.50
C MET A 1 13.89 26.29 -19.01
N SER A 2 13.82 24.97 -19.10
CA SER A 2 12.57 24.28 -19.45
C SER A 2 11.67 24.26 -18.22
N THR A 3 10.48 24.85 -18.31
CA THR A 3 9.46 24.82 -17.26
C THR A 3 8.60 23.57 -17.39
N LEU A 4 8.57 22.74 -16.35
CA LEU A 4 7.62 21.64 -16.22
C LEU A 4 6.32 22.17 -15.62
N VAL A 5 5.25 22.19 -16.41
CA VAL A 5 3.90 22.54 -15.94
C VAL A 5 3.19 21.24 -15.54
N VAL A 6 2.86 21.10 -14.25
CA VAL A 6 2.06 19.98 -13.76
C VAL A 6 0.56 20.33 -13.78
N PRO A 7 -0.34 19.34 -13.96
CA PRO A 7 -1.78 19.58 -13.96
C PRO A 7 -2.26 20.21 -12.65
N GLN A 8 -3.32 21.01 -12.73
CA GLN A 8 -4.02 21.50 -11.55
C GLN A 8 -4.49 20.30 -10.69
N GLY A 9 -4.20 20.33 -9.40
CA GLY A 9 -4.54 19.25 -8.46
C GLY A 9 -3.46 18.18 -8.29
N PHE A 10 -2.32 18.25 -9.01
CA PHE A 10 -1.21 17.30 -8.83
C PHE A 10 -0.63 17.31 -7.39
N GLY A 11 -0.82 18.40 -6.63
CA GLY A 11 -0.50 18.44 -5.20
C GLY A 11 -1.21 17.36 -4.37
N TYR A 12 -2.43 16.94 -4.77
CA TYR A 12 -3.14 15.83 -4.12
C TYR A 12 -2.46 14.49 -4.35
N VAL A 13 -1.84 14.29 -5.53
CA VAL A 13 -1.06 13.09 -5.84
C VAL A 13 0.13 13.02 -4.90
N GLY A 14 0.87 14.13 -4.75
CA GLY A 14 1.98 14.22 -3.79
C GLY A 14 1.54 13.93 -2.36
N ALA A 15 0.44 14.52 -1.90
CA ALA A 15 -0.10 14.27 -0.56
C ALA A 15 -0.48 12.79 -0.35
N ALA A 16 -1.12 12.16 -1.33
CA ALA A 16 -1.50 10.74 -1.25
C ALA A 16 -0.28 9.82 -1.21
N LEU A 17 0.77 10.10 -2.02
CA LEU A 17 2.02 9.35 -1.97
C LEU A 17 2.70 9.49 -0.60
N VAL A 18 2.79 10.70 -0.05
CA VAL A 18 3.34 10.93 1.30
C VAL A 18 2.53 10.20 2.38
N ALA A 19 1.20 10.11 2.24
CA ALA A 19 0.36 9.36 3.17
C ALA A 19 0.71 7.87 3.23
N THR A 20 1.18 7.27 2.13
CA THR A 20 1.66 5.87 2.15
C THR A 20 2.95 5.71 2.96
N VAL A 21 3.81 6.74 3.04
CA VAL A 21 5.02 6.72 3.87
C VAL A 21 4.63 6.68 5.35
N PHE A 22 3.67 7.51 5.77
CA PHE A 22 3.14 7.46 7.13
C PHE A 22 2.50 6.10 7.46
N LEU A 23 1.80 5.49 6.50
CA LEU A 23 1.27 4.13 6.65
C LEU A 23 2.40 3.11 6.89
N LEU A 24 3.47 3.14 6.10
CA LEU A 24 4.61 2.21 6.23
C LEU A 24 5.31 2.38 7.58
N VAL A 25 5.54 3.62 8.01
CA VAL A 25 6.11 3.92 9.34
C VAL A 25 5.21 3.37 10.45
N GLY A 26 3.90 3.63 10.37
CA GLY A 26 2.94 3.13 11.35
C GLY A 26 2.90 1.59 11.40
N GLN A 27 2.93 0.92 10.25
CA GLN A 27 3.00 -0.54 10.20
C GLN A 27 4.31 -1.09 10.77
N SER A 28 5.44 -0.44 10.50
CA SER A 28 6.73 -0.81 11.09
C SER A 28 6.71 -0.70 12.62
N GLN A 29 6.13 0.37 13.17
CA GLN A 29 5.94 0.52 14.61
C GLN A 29 5.05 -0.59 15.20
N VAL A 30 3.97 -0.95 14.52
CA VAL A 30 3.10 -2.07 14.92
C VAL A 30 3.89 -3.39 14.94
N VAL A 31 4.66 -3.69 13.90
CA VAL A 31 5.52 -4.89 13.85
C VAL A 31 6.50 -4.91 15.02
N SER A 32 7.19 -3.80 15.29
CA SER A 32 8.14 -3.69 16.40
C SER A 32 7.48 -3.90 17.76
N ALA A 33 6.29 -3.33 17.98
CA ALA A 33 5.54 -3.51 19.20
C ALA A 33 5.11 -4.99 19.39
N LYS A 34 4.60 -5.63 18.33
CA LYS A 34 4.18 -7.04 18.40
C LYS A 34 5.36 -8.00 18.53
N ARG A 35 6.49 -7.70 17.91
CA ARG A 35 7.75 -8.45 18.11
C ARG A 35 8.16 -8.46 19.57
N LYS A 36 8.16 -7.28 20.21
CA LYS A 36 8.54 -7.12 21.62
C LYS A 36 7.62 -7.95 22.53
N ALA A 37 6.31 -7.91 22.28
CA ALA A 37 5.35 -8.73 23.03
C ALA A 37 5.59 -10.24 22.83
N ALA A 38 5.88 -10.67 21.60
CA ALA A 38 6.16 -12.05 21.26
C ALA A 38 7.54 -12.56 21.71
N LYS A 39 8.41 -11.67 22.23
CA LYS A 39 9.80 -11.98 22.64
C LYS A 39 10.66 -12.60 21.52
N ILE A 40 10.34 -12.29 20.26
CA ILE A 40 11.10 -12.79 19.10
C ILE A 40 12.35 -11.93 18.89
N GLN A 41 13.51 -12.52 19.11
CA GLN A 41 14.81 -11.85 19.02
C GLN A 41 15.18 -11.52 17.56
N TYR A 42 15.93 -10.44 17.37
CA TYR A 42 16.61 -10.21 16.10
C TYR A 42 17.78 -11.19 15.94
N PRO A 43 18.17 -11.60 14.72
CA PRO A 43 17.66 -11.18 13.41
C PRO A 43 16.46 -12.00 12.89
N GLN A 44 15.81 -12.80 13.74
CA GLN A 44 14.72 -13.69 13.31
C GLN A 44 13.57 -12.87 12.70
N MET A 45 13.21 -13.16 11.45
CA MET A 45 12.23 -12.37 10.69
C MET A 45 10.77 -12.66 11.10
N TYR A 46 10.47 -13.94 11.33
CA TYR A 46 9.16 -14.48 11.68
C TYR A 46 9.31 -15.49 12.82
N ALA A 47 8.33 -15.57 13.72
CA ALA A 47 8.20 -16.66 14.68
C ALA A 47 8.08 -18.01 13.94
N THR A 48 8.67 -19.06 14.50
CA THR A 48 8.56 -20.41 13.94
C THR A 48 7.18 -21.01 14.23
N PRO A 49 6.76 -22.07 13.51
CA PRO A 49 5.49 -22.74 13.79
C PRO A 49 5.37 -23.28 15.23
N ALA A 50 6.50 -23.64 15.87
CA ALA A 50 6.51 -24.04 17.28
C ALA A 50 6.20 -22.83 18.19
N GLN A 51 6.86 -21.70 17.96
CA GLN A 51 6.64 -20.46 18.73
C GLN A 51 5.21 -19.91 18.56
N GLU A 52 4.61 -20.03 17.37
CA GLU A 52 3.21 -19.64 17.15
C GLU A 52 2.22 -20.52 17.92
N LYS A 53 2.48 -21.82 18.02
CA LYS A 53 1.63 -22.75 18.78
C LYS A 53 1.72 -22.49 20.28
N GLU A 54 2.89 -22.10 20.76
CA GLU A 54 3.15 -21.81 22.17
C GLU A 54 2.71 -20.41 22.59
N SER A 55 2.68 -19.45 21.66
CA SER A 55 2.36 -18.05 21.96
C SER A 55 1.46 -17.42 20.91
N ARG A 56 0.26 -17.00 21.35
CA ARG A 56 -0.64 -16.19 20.54
C ARG A 56 0.00 -14.87 20.09
N ASP A 57 0.87 -14.29 20.91
CA ASP A 57 1.59 -13.06 20.54
C ASP A 57 2.56 -13.30 19.38
N ALA A 58 3.18 -14.48 19.31
CA ALA A 58 4.02 -14.87 18.18
C ALA A 58 3.23 -14.98 16.86
N LEU A 59 2.01 -15.53 16.92
CA LEU A 59 1.10 -15.53 15.77
C LEU A 59 0.69 -14.10 15.36
N ILE A 60 0.37 -13.24 16.33
CA ILE A 60 0.01 -11.84 16.06
C ILE A 60 1.20 -11.06 15.47
N PHE A 61 2.42 -11.33 15.94
CA PHE A 61 3.65 -10.78 15.37
C PHE A 61 3.81 -11.20 13.90
N ASN A 62 3.66 -12.48 13.58
CA ASN A 62 3.74 -12.96 12.20
C ASN A 62 2.64 -12.35 11.31
N CYS A 63 1.44 -12.20 11.85
CA CYS A 63 0.34 -11.50 11.18
C CYS A 63 0.68 -10.03 10.89
N ALA A 64 1.22 -9.29 11.87
CA ALA A 64 1.65 -7.91 11.70
C ALA A 64 2.76 -7.79 10.65
N GLN A 65 3.76 -8.67 10.71
CA GLN A 65 4.87 -8.71 9.77
C GLN A 65 4.39 -8.98 8.34
N ARG A 66 3.48 -9.95 8.16
CA ARG A 66 2.91 -10.24 6.83
C ARG A 66 2.07 -9.08 6.30
N ALA A 67 1.30 -8.41 7.16
CA ALA A 67 0.53 -7.23 6.76
C ALA A 67 1.45 -6.10 6.26
N HIS A 68 2.55 -5.84 6.96
CA HIS A 68 3.53 -4.83 6.55
C HIS A 68 4.23 -5.20 5.24
N GLN A 69 4.77 -6.42 5.15
CA GLN A 69 5.44 -6.90 3.93
C GLN A 69 4.51 -6.87 2.71
N ASN A 70 3.25 -7.28 2.87
CA ASN A 70 2.30 -7.21 1.77
C ASN A 70 2.02 -5.77 1.31
N THR A 71 2.10 -4.78 2.22
CA THR A 71 2.01 -3.37 1.81
C THR A 71 3.23 -3.00 0.98
N LEU A 72 4.44 -3.34 1.45
CA LEU A 72 5.70 -3.07 0.75
C LEU A 72 5.74 -3.68 -0.65
N GLU A 73 5.23 -4.90 -0.82
CA GLU A 73 5.08 -5.57 -2.13
C GLU A 73 4.20 -4.77 -3.11
N ASN A 74 3.19 -4.04 -2.60
CA ASN A 74 2.26 -3.28 -3.43
C ASN A 74 2.73 -1.85 -3.73
N ILE A 75 3.57 -1.25 -2.87
CA ILE A 75 4.01 0.15 -3.00
C ILE A 75 4.57 0.49 -4.40
N PRO A 76 5.45 -0.31 -5.02
CA PRO A 76 5.97 0.01 -6.35
C PRO A 76 4.87 0.15 -7.41
N VAL A 77 3.92 -0.78 -7.42
CA VAL A 77 2.79 -0.77 -8.36
C VAL A 77 1.87 0.42 -8.09
N VAL A 78 1.55 0.69 -6.82
CA VAL A 78 0.71 1.83 -6.43
C VAL A 78 1.38 3.15 -6.85
N TYR A 79 2.68 3.30 -6.63
CA TYR A 79 3.39 4.54 -6.96
C TYR A 79 3.44 4.78 -8.45
N VAL A 80 3.89 3.79 -9.24
CA VAL A 80 4.00 3.93 -10.70
C VAL A 80 2.65 4.26 -11.32
N THR A 81 1.62 3.49 -10.99
CA THR A 81 0.28 3.72 -11.55
C THR A 81 -0.28 5.07 -11.15
N THR A 82 -0.15 5.47 -9.89
CA THR A 82 -0.66 6.77 -9.37
C THR A 82 0.06 7.97 -9.97
N ILE A 83 1.38 7.91 -10.13
CA ILE A 83 2.16 9.00 -10.72
C ILE A 83 1.80 9.15 -12.20
N VAL A 84 1.84 8.04 -12.96
CA VAL A 84 1.57 8.06 -14.41
C VAL A 84 0.15 8.51 -14.69
N SER A 85 -0.86 7.91 -14.06
CA SER A 85 -2.25 8.33 -14.27
C SER A 85 -2.50 9.74 -13.72
N GLY A 86 -1.84 10.12 -12.61
CA GLY A 86 -2.00 11.41 -11.95
C GLY A 86 -1.53 12.60 -12.78
N LEU A 87 -0.63 12.38 -13.75
CA LEU A 87 -0.22 13.40 -14.72
C LEU A 87 -1.34 13.77 -15.72
N LYS A 88 -2.41 12.97 -15.82
CA LYS A 88 -3.61 13.30 -16.61
C LYS A 88 -4.87 13.44 -15.77
N TYR A 89 -5.01 12.62 -14.71
CA TYR A 89 -6.20 12.53 -13.87
C TYR A 89 -5.86 12.69 -12.37
N PRO A 90 -5.29 13.83 -11.95
CA PRO A 90 -4.66 13.99 -10.63
C PRO A 90 -5.58 13.69 -9.45
N VAL A 91 -6.83 14.19 -9.48
CA VAL A 91 -7.79 13.99 -8.38
C VAL A 91 -8.21 12.53 -8.26
N PHE A 92 -8.47 11.87 -9.39
CA PHE A 92 -8.83 10.45 -9.43
C PHE A 92 -7.71 9.57 -8.88
N SER A 93 -6.49 9.75 -9.38
CA SER A 93 -5.33 8.96 -8.97
C SER A 93 -5.00 9.17 -7.48
N ALA A 94 -5.09 10.41 -7.00
CA ALA A 94 -4.92 10.73 -5.60
C ALA A 94 -5.99 10.06 -4.72
N ALA A 95 -7.26 10.08 -5.13
CA ALA A 95 -8.36 9.46 -4.40
C ALA A 95 -8.19 7.93 -4.30
N VAL A 96 -7.79 7.27 -5.39
CA VAL A 96 -7.51 5.83 -5.37
C VAL A 96 -6.34 5.51 -4.43
N CYS A 97 -5.25 6.26 -4.50
CA CYS A 97 -4.09 6.06 -3.64
C CYS A 97 -4.43 6.29 -2.15
N ALA A 98 -5.21 7.34 -1.84
CA ALA A 98 -5.72 7.57 -0.50
C ALA A 98 -6.65 6.43 -0.02
N GLY A 99 -7.53 5.93 -0.90
CA GLY A 99 -8.36 4.76 -0.64
C GLY A 99 -7.53 3.50 -0.35
N PHE A 100 -6.43 3.30 -1.08
CA PHE A 100 -5.46 2.26 -0.76
C PHE A 100 -4.91 2.43 0.66
N VAL A 101 -4.42 3.62 1.04
CA VAL A 101 -3.91 3.89 2.40
C VAL A 101 -4.94 3.51 3.47
N VAL A 102 -6.17 4.00 3.34
CA VAL A 102 -7.25 3.71 4.28
C VAL A 102 -7.54 2.21 4.36
N SER A 103 -7.61 1.53 3.21
CA SER A 103 -7.84 0.07 3.19
C SER A 103 -6.72 -0.70 3.89
N ARG A 104 -5.46 -0.28 3.76
CA ARG A 104 -4.31 -0.92 4.42
C ARG A 104 -4.32 -0.73 5.93
N ILE A 105 -4.86 0.38 6.44
CA ILE A 105 -5.07 0.56 7.88
C ILE A 105 -6.04 -0.51 8.40
N PHE A 106 -7.19 -0.70 7.76
CA PHE A 106 -8.16 -1.73 8.15
C PHE A 106 -7.62 -3.14 7.94
N TYR A 107 -6.90 -3.38 6.85
CA TYR A 107 -6.24 -4.66 6.57
C TYR A 107 -5.26 -5.06 7.68
N THR A 108 -4.44 -4.11 8.12
CA THR A 108 -3.48 -4.32 9.22
C THR A 108 -4.21 -4.60 10.52
N ARG A 109 -5.24 -3.80 10.85
CA ARG A 109 -6.08 -4.00 12.04
C ARG A 109 -6.74 -5.38 12.07
N GLY A 110 -7.23 -5.85 10.91
CA GLY A 110 -7.78 -7.20 10.75
C GLY A 110 -6.74 -8.30 10.99
N TYR A 111 -5.53 -8.15 10.42
CA TYR A 111 -4.46 -9.13 10.63
C TYR A 111 -4.05 -9.24 12.11
N ILE A 112 -3.89 -8.11 12.81
CA ILE A 112 -3.39 -8.11 14.20
C ILE A 112 -4.40 -8.60 15.25
N THR A 113 -5.59 -9.07 14.84
CA THR A 113 -6.48 -9.83 15.74
C THR A 113 -6.00 -11.26 15.98
N GLY A 114 -5.01 -11.72 15.19
CA GLY A 114 -4.52 -13.10 15.18
C GLY A 114 -5.36 -14.06 14.32
N ASP A 115 -6.28 -13.52 13.51
CA ASP A 115 -7.05 -14.29 12.52
C ASP A 115 -6.78 -13.71 11.13
N PRO A 116 -5.94 -14.37 10.31
CA PRO A 116 -5.61 -13.89 8.97
C PRO A 116 -6.82 -13.67 8.07
N LYS A 117 -7.96 -14.32 8.31
CA LYS A 117 -9.16 -14.16 7.46
C LYS A 117 -9.78 -12.77 7.62
N LYS A 118 -9.63 -12.11 8.77
CA LYS A 118 -10.18 -10.77 9.06
C LYS A 118 -9.48 -9.63 8.32
N ARG A 119 -8.38 -9.92 7.59
CA ARG A 119 -7.68 -8.94 6.77
C ARG A 119 -8.53 -8.44 5.58
N VAL A 120 -9.40 -9.29 5.04
CA VAL A 120 -10.22 -8.97 3.87
C VAL A 120 -11.54 -8.38 4.36
N ASN A 121 -11.81 -7.16 3.93
CA ASN A 121 -13.05 -6.44 4.21
C ASN A 121 -13.49 -5.66 2.98
N ALA A 122 -14.67 -5.03 3.05
CA ALA A 122 -15.21 -4.25 1.93
C ALA A 122 -14.27 -3.12 1.48
N ALA A 123 -13.57 -2.45 2.41
CA ALA A 123 -12.62 -1.39 2.07
C ALA A 123 -11.42 -1.93 1.28
N TYR A 124 -10.90 -3.11 1.62
CA TYR A 124 -9.85 -3.78 0.86
C TYR A 124 -10.32 -4.17 -0.55
N GLY A 125 -11.53 -4.71 -0.67
CA GLY A 125 -12.13 -5.04 -1.96
C GLY A 125 -12.28 -3.81 -2.86
N LEU A 126 -12.88 -2.74 -2.34
CA LEU A 126 -13.06 -1.47 -3.06
C LEU A 126 -11.73 -0.85 -3.46
N ALA A 127 -10.73 -0.83 -2.57
CA ALA A 127 -9.40 -0.32 -2.91
C ALA A 127 -8.72 -1.16 -4.01
N THR A 128 -8.91 -2.48 -4.01
CA THR A 128 -8.37 -3.36 -5.07
C THR A 128 -8.98 -3.02 -6.43
N VAL A 129 -10.31 -2.81 -6.49
CA VAL A 129 -10.98 -2.35 -7.71
C VAL A 129 -10.46 -0.98 -8.15
N GLY A 130 -10.27 -0.05 -7.20
CA GLY A 130 -9.68 1.26 -7.45
C GLY A 130 -8.27 1.15 -8.05
N LEU A 131 -7.42 0.28 -7.52
CA LEU A 131 -6.07 0.05 -8.04
C LEU A 131 -6.07 -0.51 -9.46
N ILE A 132 -7.00 -1.43 -9.78
CA ILE A 132 -7.17 -1.94 -11.14
C ILE A 132 -7.59 -0.80 -12.08
N ALA A 133 -8.54 0.05 -11.67
CA ALA A 133 -8.94 1.21 -12.45
C ALA A 133 -7.78 2.18 -12.68
N ASN A 134 -6.95 2.40 -11.66
CA ASN A 134 -5.77 3.26 -11.75
C ASN A 134 -4.67 2.66 -12.64
N LEU A 135 -4.50 1.34 -12.63
CA LEU A 135 -3.64 0.63 -13.57
C LEU A 135 -4.11 0.86 -15.01
N LEU A 136 -5.40 0.63 -15.30
CA LEU A 136 -5.96 0.86 -16.64
C LEU A 136 -5.80 2.32 -17.10
N ALA A 137 -6.06 3.27 -16.20
CA ALA A 137 -5.86 4.68 -16.48
C ALA A 137 -4.38 5.00 -16.78
N SER A 138 -3.46 4.45 -16.01
CA SER A 138 -2.02 4.65 -16.23
C SER A 138 -1.55 4.04 -17.55
N THR A 139 -2.07 2.88 -17.92
CA THR A 139 -1.80 2.23 -19.22
C THR A 139 -2.32 3.09 -20.36
N TYR A 140 -3.54 3.63 -20.26
CA TYR A 140 -4.11 4.52 -21.27
C TYR A 140 -3.27 5.80 -21.43
N VAL A 141 -2.82 6.40 -20.33
CA VAL A 141 -1.95 7.58 -20.35
C VAL A 141 -0.61 7.27 -21.02
N ALA A 142 0.06 6.20 -20.58
CA ALA A 142 1.35 5.80 -21.14
C ALA A 142 1.24 5.44 -22.63
N TYR A 143 0.17 4.75 -23.03
CA TYR A 143 -0.12 4.46 -24.43
C TYR A 143 -0.28 5.75 -25.24
N GLY A 144 -1.04 6.74 -24.73
CA GLY A 144 -1.20 8.03 -25.38
C GLY A 144 0.15 8.71 -25.66
N TRP A 145 1.05 8.73 -24.69
CA TRP A 145 2.40 9.28 -24.89
C TRP A 145 3.19 8.56 -25.98
N VAL A 146 3.07 7.23 -26.07
CA VAL A 146 3.73 6.45 -27.12
C VAL A 146 3.08 6.71 -28.47
N ALA A 147 1.76 6.73 -28.54
CA ALA A 147 1.00 6.99 -29.77
C ALA A 147 1.30 8.38 -30.34
N ASP A 148 1.32 9.42 -29.49
CA ASP A 148 1.66 10.79 -29.88
C ASP A 148 3.07 10.89 -30.47
N ASN A 149 4.04 10.17 -29.89
CA ASN A 149 5.41 10.11 -30.40
C ASN A 149 5.54 9.35 -31.72
N LEU A 150 4.71 8.32 -31.92
CA LEU A 150 4.68 7.52 -33.13
C LEU A 150 3.74 8.07 -34.21
N LYS A 151 3.01 9.16 -33.92
CA LYS A 151 1.96 9.75 -34.78
C LYS A 151 0.88 8.73 -35.19
N LEU A 152 0.53 7.83 -34.27
CA LEU A 152 -0.52 6.81 -34.43
C LEU A 152 -1.92 7.37 -34.14
#